data_AF-A0A5E4C9I4-F1
#
_entry.id   AF-A0A5E4C9I4-F1
#
_cell.length_a   1.000
_cell.length_b   1.000
_cell.length_c   1.000
_cell.angle_alpha   90.00
_cell.angle_beta   90.00
_cell.angle_gamma   90.00
#
_symmetry.space_group_name_H-M   'P 1'
#
loop_
_entity.id
_entity.type
_entity.pdbx_description
1 polymer ?
#
loop_
_entity_poly.entity_id
_entity_poly.type
_entity_poly.pdbx_seq_one_letter_code
_entity_poly.pdbx_strand_id
1 'polypeptide(L)'
;MVLGHLGRPSAGAVVASPTSGPIAPASFHPQQFQYTLDNDVLSMEQRKFYEDNGFLVIKNLVSDADIQCFREESKPVGLMVMRDVSIAKSEYSPSEKTISKIQDFQEDKELFRFCTLQEVLKYVECFTGPNIMAMHTMLINKPPDTGKKTSRHPLHQDLHYFPFRPSNRIVCAWTAMEHIERNNGCLVVLPGTHKCCLKPHDYPQWEGGVNAMFHGIQDYDEDHA
;
A
#
# COMPACT_ATOMS: atom_id res chain seq x y z
N MET A 1 -90.64 -22.40 -50.80
CA MET A 1 -90.02 -22.95 -52.03
C MET A 1 -88.52 -23.07 -51.78
N VAL A 2 -87.99 -24.30 -51.85
CA VAL A 2 -86.62 -24.71 -52.25
C VAL A 2 -85.44 -24.11 -51.43
N LEU A 3 -84.82 -24.88 -50.52
CA LEU A 3 -83.67 -25.80 -50.70
C LEU A 3 -82.30 -25.09 -50.77
N GLY A 4 -81.31 -25.55 -50.00
CA GLY A 4 -79.90 -25.26 -50.28
C GLY A 4 -78.94 -25.33 -49.09
N HIS A 5 -78.24 -26.45 -48.98
CA HIS A 5 -77.11 -26.71 -48.07
C HIS A 5 -75.93 -25.72 -48.22
N LEU A 6 -75.11 -25.57 -47.16
CA LEU A 6 -73.72 -26.07 -47.08
C LEU A 6 -72.89 -25.35 -46.00
N GLY A 7 -72.22 -26.16 -45.16
CA GLY A 7 -70.87 -25.94 -44.61
C GLY A 7 -70.56 -24.63 -43.86
N ARG A 8 -70.54 -24.69 -42.51
CA ARG A 8 -69.78 -23.73 -41.70
C ARG A 8 -68.29 -24.11 -41.68
N PRO A 9 -67.34 -23.20 -41.98
CA PRO A 9 -65.92 -23.49 -41.85
C PRO A 9 -65.45 -23.44 -40.40
N SER A 10 -64.49 -24.30 -40.10
CA SER A 10 -63.75 -24.45 -38.85
C SER A 10 -63.10 -23.14 -38.39
N ALA A 11 -63.21 -22.83 -37.09
CA ALA A 11 -62.46 -21.77 -36.46
C ALA A 11 -60.98 -22.19 -36.34
N GLY A 12 -60.08 -21.43 -37.00
CA GLY A 12 -58.64 -21.65 -36.91
C GLY A 12 -58.14 -21.44 -35.48
N ALA A 13 -57.47 -22.45 -34.95
CA ALA A 13 -56.77 -22.36 -33.67
C ALA A 13 -55.57 -21.42 -33.80
N VAL A 14 -55.52 -20.39 -32.96
CA VAL A 14 -54.36 -19.53 -32.81
C VAL A 14 -53.28 -20.32 -32.09
N VAL A 15 -52.19 -20.65 -32.78
CA VAL A 15 -50.99 -21.26 -32.19
C VAL A 15 -50.12 -20.13 -31.64
N ALA A 16 -50.07 -19.99 -30.31
CA ALA A 16 -49.07 -19.17 -29.65
C ALA A 16 -47.75 -19.95 -29.58
N SER A 17 -46.69 -19.43 -30.21
CA SER A 17 -45.34 -19.95 -30.07
C SER A 17 -44.70 -19.41 -28.78
N PRO A 18 -44.21 -20.27 -27.88
CA PRO A 18 -43.47 -19.82 -26.71
C PRO A 18 -42.04 -19.45 -27.13
N THR A 19 -41.68 -18.17 -27.07
CA THR A 19 -40.30 -17.70 -27.17
C THR A 19 -39.61 -17.88 -25.82
N SER A 20 -39.31 -19.12 -25.45
CA SER A 20 -38.36 -19.42 -24.37
C SER A 20 -36.97 -19.54 -24.98
N GLY A 21 -36.28 -18.40 -25.12
CA GLY A 21 -34.83 -18.40 -25.31
C GLY A 21 -34.15 -18.79 -23.99
N PRO A 22 -33.06 -19.57 -23.99
CA PRO A 22 -32.32 -19.87 -22.78
C PRO A 22 -31.70 -18.57 -22.26
N ILE A 23 -32.07 -18.18 -21.05
CA ILE A 23 -31.30 -17.19 -20.28
C ILE A 23 -29.99 -17.88 -19.94
N ALA A 24 -28.90 -17.47 -20.58
CA ALA A 24 -27.57 -17.88 -20.16
C ALA A 24 -27.45 -17.50 -18.67
N PRO A 25 -27.09 -18.44 -17.77
CA PRO A 25 -26.83 -18.07 -16.39
C PRO A 25 -25.73 -17.01 -16.42
N ALA A 26 -25.99 -15.84 -15.84
CA ALA A 26 -24.95 -14.86 -15.60
C ALA A 26 -23.84 -15.60 -14.85
N SER A 27 -22.69 -15.75 -15.48
CA SER A 27 -21.51 -16.32 -14.87
C SER A 27 -21.10 -15.39 -13.73
N PHE A 28 -21.55 -15.69 -12.52
CA PHE A 28 -21.00 -15.11 -11.30
C PHE A 28 -19.57 -15.63 -11.18
N HIS A 29 -18.63 -14.90 -11.78
CA HIS A 29 -17.24 -15.02 -11.39
C HIS A 29 -17.11 -14.22 -10.09
N PRO A 30 -16.91 -14.87 -8.92
CA PRO A 30 -16.56 -14.13 -7.73
C PRO A 30 -15.34 -13.28 -8.06
N GLN A 31 -15.38 -12.00 -7.71
CA GLN A 31 -14.24 -11.10 -7.88
C GLN A 31 -13.06 -11.71 -7.13
N GLN A 32 -12.11 -12.26 -7.89
CA GLN A 32 -10.94 -12.91 -7.31
C GLN A 32 -9.91 -11.83 -7.02
N PHE A 33 -9.75 -11.53 -5.74
CA PHE A 33 -8.76 -10.60 -5.23
C PHE A 33 -7.40 -11.29 -5.09
N GLN A 34 -6.33 -10.65 -5.57
CA GLN A 34 -4.98 -11.21 -5.58
C GLN A 34 -4.11 -10.71 -4.42
N TYR A 35 -4.40 -9.50 -3.93
CA TYR A 35 -3.59 -8.78 -2.96
C TYR A 35 -4.25 -8.72 -1.58
N THR A 36 -5.56 -8.91 -1.49
CA THR A 36 -6.29 -9.02 -0.21
C THR A 36 -6.94 -10.39 -0.04
N LEU A 37 -6.80 -10.98 1.15
CA LEU A 37 -7.51 -12.19 1.56
C LEU A 37 -8.95 -11.88 1.94
N ASP A 38 -9.80 -12.91 1.99
CA ASP A 38 -11.14 -12.78 2.53
C ASP A 38 -11.09 -12.50 4.04
N ASN A 39 -11.82 -11.46 4.46
CA ASN A 39 -11.83 -10.94 5.81
C ASN A 39 -13.13 -10.12 6.04
N ASP A 40 -13.42 -9.81 7.30
CA ASP A 40 -14.55 -9.00 7.75
C ASP A 40 -14.15 -7.56 8.18
N VAL A 41 -12.91 -7.19 7.90
CA VAL A 41 -12.30 -5.92 8.33
C VAL A 41 -12.39 -4.85 7.23
N LEU A 42 -11.96 -5.21 6.02
CA LEU A 42 -11.95 -4.34 4.85
C LEU A 42 -13.29 -4.45 4.12
N SER A 43 -13.90 -3.29 3.85
CA SER A 43 -15.04 -3.22 2.94
C SER A 43 -14.64 -3.65 1.52
N MET A 44 -15.62 -4.08 0.73
CA MET A 44 -15.40 -4.42 -0.68
C MET A 44 -14.82 -3.26 -1.49
N GLU A 45 -15.20 -2.02 -1.17
CA GLU A 45 -14.65 -0.82 -1.80
C GLU A 45 -13.16 -0.64 -1.47
N GLN A 46 -12.78 -0.82 -0.20
CA GLN A 46 -11.37 -0.75 0.21
C GLN A 46 -10.53 -1.87 -0.41
N ARG A 47 -11.06 -3.09 -0.49
CA ARG A 47 -10.39 -4.21 -1.18
C ARG A 47 -10.19 -3.89 -2.65
N LYS A 48 -11.23 -3.46 -3.35
CA LYS A 48 -11.15 -3.05 -4.76
C LYS A 48 -10.15 -1.90 -4.95
N PHE A 49 -10.19 -0.90 -4.06
CA PHE A 49 -9.24 0.21 -4.11
C PHE A 49 -7.79 -0.27 -3.97
N TYR A 50 -7.50 -1.14 -3.01
CA TYR A 50 -6.15 -1.69 -2.83
C TYR A 50 -5.71 -2.52 -4.04
N GLU A 51 -6.61 -3.32 -4.60
CA GLU A 51 -6.33 -4.14 -5.79
C GLU A 51 -6.06 -3.27 -7.03
N ASP A 52 -6.70 -2.11 -7.14
CA ASP A 52 -6.47 -1.20 -8.24
C ASP A 52 -5.21 -0.35 -8.04
N ASN A 53 -4.93 0.09 -6.81
CA ASN A 53 -3.96 1.15 -6.53
C ASN A 53 -2.70 0.68 -5.80
N GLY A 54 -2.75 -0.41 -5.03
CA GLY A 54 -1.62 -0.98 -4.29
C GLY A 54 -1.33 -0.35 -2.93
N PHE A 55 -2.22 0.52 -2.46
CA PHE A 55 -2.13 1.14 -1.14
C PHE A 55 -3.53 1.37 -0.56
N LEU A 56 -3.60 1.59 0.75
CA LEU A 56 -4.82 1.96 1.45
C LEU A 56 -4.48 2.88 2.63
N VAL A 57 -5.32 3.89 2.86
CA VAL A 57 -5.16 4.82 3.98
C VAL A 57 -6.28 4.57 5.00
N ILE A 58 -5.90 4.15 6.21
CA ILE A 58 -6.82 4.04 7.34
C ILE A 58 -6.58 5.24 8.25
N LYS A 59 -7.57 6.14 8.32
CA LYS A 59 -7.48 7.37 9.11
C LYS A 59 -7.60 7.04 10.59
N ASN A 60 -6.80 7.73 11.42
CA ASN A 60 -6.85 7.64 12.88
C ASN A 60 -6.73 6.20 13.42
N LEU A 61 -5.88 5.38 12.79
CA LEU A 61 -5.73 3.97 13.15
C LEU A 61 -4.99 3.76 14.47
N VAL A 62 -3.90 4.51 14.68
CA VAL A 62 -3.08 4.47 15.89
C VAL A 62 -3.47 5.66 16.75
N SER A 63 -3.64 5.44 18.06
CA SER A 63 -4.10 6.48 18.97
C SER A 63 -3.04 7.57 19.19
N ASP A 64 -3.46 8.80 19.46
CA ASP A 64 -2.53 9.90 19.78
C ASP A 64 -1.65 9.58 21.00
N ALA A 65 -2.18 8.80 21.95
CA ALA A 65 -1.42 8.32 23.11
C ALA A 65 -0.27 7.40 22.70
N ASP A 66 -0.53 6.44 21.81
CA ASP A 66 0.51 5.54 21.29
C ASP A 66 1.55 6.29 20.46
N ILE A 67 1.10 7.21 19.60
CA ILE A 67 2.00 8.06 18.81
C ILE A 67 2.93 8.87 19.73
N GLN A 68 2.40 9.40 20.84
CA GLN A 68 3.21 10.14 21.80
C GLN A 68 4.23 9.23 22.50
N CYS A 69 3.87 8.02 22.89
CA CYS A 69 4.80 7.04 23.46
C CYS A 69 5.94 6.71 22.49
N PHE A 70 5.64 6.41 21.22
CA PHE A 70 6.67 6.11 20.21
C PHE A 70 7.59 7.32 19.96
N ARG A 71 7.05 8.54 20.00
CA ARG A 71 7.84 9.76 19.85
C ARG A 71 8.79 9.97 21.03
N GLU A 72 8.35 9.66 22.25
CA GLU A 72 9.19 9.78 23.43
C GLU A 72 10.33 8.77 23.45
N GLU A 73 10.06 7.52 23.05
CA GLU A 73 11.07 6.45 22.96
C GLU A 73 12.09 6.71 21.84
N SER A 74 11.66 7.34 20.73
CA SER A 74 12.53 7.65 19.58
C SER A 74 13.68 8.63 19.86
N LYS A 75 13.81 9.10 21.11
CA LYS A 75 14.92 9.95 21.54
C LYS A 75 16.21 9.12 21.63
N PRO A 76 17.37 9.68 21.24
CA PRO A 76 18.60 8.94 20.97
C PRO A 76 19.18 8.22 22.21
N VAL A 77 18.81 6.96 22.42
CA VAL A 77 19.54 6.03 23.30
C VAL A 77 19.73 4.69 22.59
N GLY A 78 20.95 4.39 22.16
CA GLY A 78 21.37 3.01 21.86
C GLY A 78 21.00 2.37 20.50
N LEU A 79 20.33 3.09 19.58
CA LEU A 79 19.90 2.52 18.28
C LEU A 79 20.90 2.78 17.15
N MET A 80 20.90 1.92 16.11
CA MET A 80 21.75 2.11 14.92
C MET A 80 21.30 3.35 14.15
N VAL A 81 22.11 4.41 14.20
CA VAL A 81 21.78 5.72 13.61
C VAL A 81 22.32 5.82 12.19
N MET A 82 21.42 5.94 11.22
CA MET A 82 21.79 6.46 9.90
C MET A 82 21.70 7.99 9.91
N ARG A 83 22.77 8.65 9.48
CA ARG A 83 22.85 10.11 9.33
C ARG A 83 22.65 10.49 7.87
N ASP A 84 21.93 11.59 7.67
CA ASP A 84 21.78 12.18 6.35
C ASP A 84 23.11 12.78 5.86
N VAL A 85 23.42 12.60 4.57
CA VAL A 85 24.66 13.09 3.93
C VAL A 85 24.82 14.60 4.02
N SER A 86 23.73 15.37 4.08
CA SER A 86 23.80 16.83 4.22
C SER A 86 24.24 17.26 5.61
N ILE A 87 23.85 16.50 6.64
CA ILE A 87 24.20 16.79 8.03
C ILE A 87 25.64 16.33 8.31
N ALA A 88 26.05 15.19 7.77
CA ALA A 88 27.43 14.72 7.88
C ALA A 88 28.47 15.71 7.30
N LYS A 89 28.05 16.53 6.33
CA LYS A 89 28.89 17.54 5.66
C LYS A 89 28.85 18.93 6.32
N SER A 90 27.97 19.17 7.29
CA SER A 90 27.89 20.46 8.00
C SER A 90 28.67 20.43 9.31
N GLU A 91 29.54 21.42 9.55
CA GLU A 91 30.28 21.64 10.82
C GLU A 91 29.36 22.12 11.97
N TYR A 92 28.13 21.63 12.06
CA TYR A 92 27.21 21.99 13.13
C TYR A 92 27.50 21.13 14.37
N SER A 93 27.74 21.76 15.51
CA SER A 93 28.08 21.13 16.78
C SER A 93 27.13 19.96 17.14
N PRO A 94 27.65 18.89 17.75
CA PRO A 94 26.89 17.68 18.06
C PRO A 94 25.88 18.00 19.17
N SER A 95 24.69 18.40 18.79
CA SER A 95 23.53 18.45 19.68
C SER A 95 22.58 17.31 19.31
N GLU A 96 21.81 16.86 20.30
CA GLU A 96 20.95 15.67 20.35
C GLU A 96 19.87 15.54 19.25
N LYS A 97 19.88 16.37 18.21
CA LYS A 97 18.90 16.43 17.11
C LYS A 97 19.42 15.90 15.77
N THR A 98 20.04 14.72 15.75
CA THR A 98 20.70 14.24 14.51
C THR A 98 20.48 12.75 14.20
N ILE A 99 19.35 12.17 14.62
CA ILE A 99 18.91 10.86 14.11
C ILE A 99 17.93 11.12 12.96
N SER A 100 18.29 10.67 11.76
CA SER A 100 17.40 10.76 10.58
C SER A 100 16.60 9.49 10.33
N LYS A 101 17.15 8.34 10.74
CA LYS A 101 16.50 7.04 10.63
C LYS A 101 17.05 6.07 11.69
N ILE A 102 16.14 5.31 12.29
CA ILE A 102 16.40 4.13 13.11
C ILE A 102 15.91 2.93 12.28
N GLN A 103 16.72 1.88 12.23
CA GLN A 103 16.32 0.58 11.68
C GLN A 103 16.54 -0.51 12.72
N ASP A 104 15.89 -1.66 12.53
CA ASP A 104 16.07 -2.86 13.35
C ASP A 104 15.79 -2.64 14.84
N PHE A 105 14.68 -1.94 15.12
CA PHE A 105 14.24 -1.64 16.49
C PHE A 105 13.49 -2.80 17.17
N GLN A 106 13.55 -4.04 16.66
CA GLN A 106 12.77 -5.16 17.20
C GLN A 106 13.09 -5.52 18.67
N GLU A 107 14.27 -5.15 19.16
CA GLU A 107 14.68 -5.34 20.55
C GLU A 107 14.22 -4.20 21.48
N ASP A 108 13.77 -3.08 20.91
CA ASP A 108 13.19 -1.96 21.64
C ASP A 108 11.72 -2.26 21.93
N LYS A 109 11.37 -2.39 23.21
CA LYS A 109 10.03 -2.83 23.62
C LYS A 109 8.93 -1.84 23.25
N GLU A 110 9.18 -0.54 23.33
CA GLU A 110 8.16 0.46 23.02
C GLU A 110 8.04 0.64 21.51
N LEU A 111 9.15 0.75 20.76
CA LEU A 111 9.07 0.85 19.31
C LEU A 111 8.50 -0.43 18.68
N PHE A 112 8.90 -1.61 19.16
CA PHE A 112 8.37 -2.88 18.68
C PHE A 112 6.90 -3.08 19.04
N ARG A 113 6.37 -2.38 20.06
CA ARG A 113 4.95 -2.42 20.39
C ARG A 113 4.07 -2.04 19.19
N PHE A 114 4.54 -1.15 18.30
CA PHE A 114 3.88 -0.86 17.02
C PHE A 114 3.61 -2.12 16.19
N CYS A 115 4.56 -3.05 16.12
CA CYS A 115 4.44 -4.30 15.38
C CYS A 115 3.48 -5.30 16.03
N THR A 116 3.17 -5.12 17.33
CA THR A 116 2.24 -5.96 18.10
C THR A 116 0.88 -5.30 18.36
N LEU A 117 0.69 -4.07 17.88
CA LEU A 117 -0.50 -3.28 18.10
C LEU A 117 -1.69 -3.92 17.37
N GLN A 118 -2.76 -4.23 18.10
CA GLN A 118 -3.89 -5.01 17.56
C GLN A 118 -4.61 -4.27 16.44
N GLU A 119 -4.69 -2.95 16.55
CA GLU A 119 -5.22 -2.05 15.54
C GLU A 119 -4.48 -2.19 14.21
N VAL A 120 -3.15 -2.35 14.24
CA VAL A 120 -2.32 -2.55 13.05
C VAL A 120 -2.45 -3.99 12.54
N LEU A 121 -2.29 -4.98 13.43
CA LEU A 121 -2.31 -6.40 13.08
C LEU A 121 -3.63 -6.82 12.43
N LYS A 122 -4.76 -6.27 12.89
CA LYS A 122 -6.09 -6.51 12.31
C LYS A 122 -6.12 -6.22 10.79
N TYR A 123 -5.45 -5.16 10.35
CA TYR A 123 -5.37 -4.83 8.92
C TYR A 123 -4.26 -5.61 8.21
N VAL A 124 -3.10 -5.82 8.85
CA VAL A 124 -1.99 -6.59 8.27
C VAL A 124 -2.43 -8.02 7.90
N GLU A 125 -3.20 -8.67 8.77
CA GLU A 125 -3.74 -10.02 8.55
C GLU A 125 -4.55 -10.13 7.25
N CYS A 126 -5.24 -9.06 6.85
CA CYS A 126 -6.01 -9.02 5.60
C CYS A 126 -5.14 -9.23 4.34
N PHE A 127 -3.83 -9.04 4.44
CA PHE A 127 -2.87 -9.20 3.33
C PHE A 127 -2.02 -10.46 3.51
N THR A 128 -1.49 -10.67 4.73
CA THR A 128 -0.50 -11.72 5.03
C THR A 128 -1.15 -13.06 5.40
N GLY A 129 -2.37 -13.03 5.92
CA GLY A 129 -2.97 -14.15 6.65
C GLY A 129 -2.54 -14.20 8.12
N PRO A 130 -3.00 -15.21 8.87
CA PRO A 130 -2.93 -15.23 10.34
C PRO A 130 -1.50 -15.41 10.90
N ASN A 131 -0.56 -15.91 10.09
CA ASN A 131 0.82 -16.13 10.49
C ASN A 131 1.67 -14.91 10.10
N ILE A 132 1.73 -13.93 11.00
CA ILE A 132 2.35 -12.63 10.74
C ILE A 132 3.79 -12.61 11.26
N MET A 133 4.72 -12.08 10.46
CA MET A 133 6.11 -11.85 10.85
C MET A 133 6.50 -10.39 10.60
N ALA A 134 7.07 -9.72 11.60
CA ALA A 134 7.67 -8.40 11.45
C ALA A 134 9.07 -8.54 10.84
N MET A 135 9.18 -8.34 9.53
CA MET A 135 10.42 -8.59 8.77
C MET A 135 11.45 -7.47 8.83
N HIS A 136 10.99 -6.23 8.89
CA HIS A 136 11.86 -5.05 8.87
C HIS A 136 11.18 -3.88 9.59
N THR A 137 11.93 -3.17 10.42
CA THR A 137 11.42 -2.09 11.26
C THR A 137 12.18 -0.80 11.00
N MET A 138 11.44 0.30 10.84
CA MET A 138 12.02 1.62 10.56
C MET A 138 11.27 2.73 11.27
N LEU A 139 12.01 3.65 11.88
CA LEU A 139 11.50 4.96 12.29
C LEU A 139 12.26 6.02 11.50
N ILE A 140 11.52 6.89 10.81
CA ILE A 140 12.08 7.86 9.87
C ILE A 140 11.78 9.26 10.42
N ASN A 141 12.84 9.97 10.80
CA ASN A 141 12.79 11.35 11.25
C ASN A 141 13.38 12.24 10.15
N LYS A 142 12.54 12.64 9.19
CA LYS A 142 13.00 13.35 7.99
C LYS A 142 13.51 14.75 8.38
N PRO A 143 14.78 15.09 8.11
CA PRO A 143 15.27 16.44 8.39
C PRO A 143 14.62 17.47 7.45
N PRO A 144 14.53 18.74 7.86
CA PRO A 144 14.09 19.82 7.00
C PRO A 144 14.90 19.84 5.70
N ASP A 145 14.23 19.92 4.55
CA ASP A 145 14.93 20.12 3.28
C ASP A 145 15.44 21.56 3.22
N THR A 146 16.75 21.73 3.17
CA THR A 146 17.40 23.05 3.05
C THR A 146 17.34 23.61 1.61
N GLY A 147 16.51 23.00 0.75
CA GLY A 147 16.42 23.29 -0.69
C GLY A 147 17.45 22.54 -1.53
N LYS A 148 18.30 21.72 -0.89
CA LYS A 148 19.34 20.92 -1.54
C LYS A 148 18.84 19.55 -2.02
N LYS A 149 17.59 19.17 -1.73
CA LYS A 149 16.96 17.89 -2.12
C LYS A 149 17.72 16.64 -1.64
N THR A 150 18.67 16.79 -0.72
CA THR A 150 19.55 15.71 -0.23
C THR A 150 18.81 14.69 0.64
N SER A 151 17.68 15.06 1.25
CA SER A 151 16.83 14.18 2.05
C SER A 151 15.73 13.47 1.24
N ARG A 152 15.72 13.64 -0.10
CA ARG A 152 14.74 12.95 -0.97
C ARG A 152 15.08 11.46 -1.02
N HIS A 153 14.11 10.61 -0.70
CA HIS A 153 14.20 9.20 -1.02
C HIS A 153 13.79 9.03 -2.51
N PRO A 154 14.66 8.53 -3.40
CA PRO A 154 14.26 8.20 -4.76
C PRO A 154 13.07 7.22 -4.79
N LEU A 155 12.31 7.26 -5.89
CA LEU A 155 11.25 6.29 -6.14
C LEU A 155 11.86 4.89 -6.24
N HIS A 156 11.33 3.95 -5.46
CA HIS A 156 11.83 2.58 -5.35
C HIS A 156 10.69 1.59 -5.07
N GLN A 157 11.03 0.31 -5.05
CA GLN A 157 10.14 -0.77 -4.62
C GLN A 157 10.83 -1.47 -3.45
N ASP A 158 10.22 -1.48 -2.26
CA ASP A 158 10.79 -2.10 -1.06
C ASP A 158 11.23 -3.56 -1.29
N LEU A 159 10.50 -4.28 -2.15
CA LEU A 159 10.79 -5.65 -2.53
C LEU A 159 12.20 -5.85 -3.13
N HIS A 160 12.86 -4.78 -3.61
CA HIS A 160 14.27 -4.79 -4.00
C HIS A 160 15.18 -5.29 -2.86
N TYR A 161 14.87 -4.90 -1.61
CA TYR A 161 15.65 -5.25 -0.44
C TYR A 161 15.24 -6.57 0.23
N PHE A 162 14.12 -7.17 -0.20
CA PHE A 162 13.54 -8.35 0.45
C PHE A 162 13.83 -9.63 -0.35
N PRO A 163 14.65 -10.56 0.16
CA PRO A 163 14.97 -11.82 -0.52
C PRO A 163 13.91 -12.92 -0.29
N PHE A 164 12.66 -12.56 -0.01
CA PHE A 164 11.56 -13.49 0.25
C PHE A 164 10.31 -13.17 -0.58
N ARG A 165 9.49 -14.19 -0.81
CA ARG A 165 8.33 -14.21 -1.73
C ARG A 165 7.23 -15.12 -1.15
N PRO A 166 5.97 -15.03 -1.60
CA PRO A 166 5.45 -14.16 -2.68
C PRO A 166 5.20 -12.72 -2.22
N SER A 167 5.33 -11.76 -3.14
CA SER A 167 5.24 -10.32 -2.82
C SER A 167 3.83 -9.86 -2.42
N ASN A 168 2.78 -10.51 -2.93
CA ASN A 168 1.40 -10.22 -2.56
C ASN A 168 1.01 -10.72 -1.15
N ARG A 169 1.97 -11.25 -0.40
CA ARG A 169 1.85 -11.58 1.04
C ARG A 169 2.81 -10.78 1.91
N ILE A 170 3.35 -9.69 1.36
CA ILE A 170 4.22 -8.74 2.06
C ILE A 170 3.50 -7.40 2.05
N VAL A 171 3.38 -6.76 3.21
CA VAL A 171 2.72 -5.46 3.36
C VAL A 171 3.55 -4.54 4.24
N CYS A 172 3.65 -3.27 3.85
CA CYS A 172 4.22 -2.21 4.69
C CYS A 172 3.08 -1.56 5.50
N ALA A 173 3.23 -1.52 6.82
CA ALA A 173 2.42 -0.67 7.69
C ALA A 173 3.23 0.58 8.03
N TRP A 174 2.77 1.74 7.55
CA TRP A 174 3.42 3.02 7.78
C TRP A 174 2.44 3.98 8.44
N THR A 175 2.87 4.61 9.53
CA THR A 175 2.04 5.53 10.32
C THR A 175 2.73 6.87 10.44
N ALA A 176 1.99 7.94 10.15
CA ALA A 176 2.43 9.30 10.40
C ALA A 176 2.48 9.56 11.91
N MET A 177 3.66 9.88 12.44
CA MET A 177 3.84 10.26 13.84
C MET A 177 3.67 11.76 14.07
N GLU A 178 3.41 12.54 13.03
CA GLU A 178 3.07 13.96 13.07
C GLU A 178 2.19 14.31 11.86
N HIS A 179 1.73 15.55 11.78
CA HIS A 179 0.99 16.00 10.61
C HIS A 179 1.94 16.11 9.40
N ILE A 180 1.63 15.39 8.33
CA ILE A 180 2.49 15.28 7.15
C ILE A 180 1.79 15.85 5.93
N GLU A 181 2.44 16.81 5.30
CA GLU A 181 1.99 17.53 4.12
C GLU A 181 3.01 17.40 2.99
N ARG A 182 2.68 17.96 1.82
CA ARG A 182 3.62 18.00 0.69
C ARG A 182 4.90 18.78 1.03
N ASN A 183 4.81 19.82 1.86
CA ASN A 183 5.93 20.70 2.20
C ASN A 183 6.97 20.04 3.14
N ASN A 184 6.56 19.15 4.04
CA ASN A 184 7.44 18.44 4.97
C ASN A 184 7.75 17.00 4.51
N GLY A 185 7.27 16.63 3.31
CA GLY A 185 7.74 15.46 2.59
C GLY A 185 6.92 14.20 2.80
N CYS A 186 5.62 14.30 2.54
CA CYS A 186 4.74 13.13 2.46
C CYS A 186 5.25 12.05 1.50
N LEU A 187 4.81 10.81 1.73
CA LEU A 187 5.00 9.73 0.77
C LEU A 187 4.39 10.10 -0.58
N VAL A 188 5.08 9.72 -1.65
CA VAL A 188 4.59 9.77 -3.02
C VAL A 188 4.49 8.33 -3.50
N VAL A 189 3.35 7.97 -4.06
CA VAL A 189 3.07 6.64 -4.59
C VAL A 189 2.59 6.77 -6.03
N LEU A 190 2.87 5.74 -6.84
CA LEU A 190 2.38 5.62 -8.20
C LEU A 190 1.32 4.52 -8.24
N PRO A 191 0.02 4.88 -8.27
CA PRO A 191 -1.05 3.90 -8.17
C PRO A 191 -0.95 2.82 -9.24
N GLY A 192 -1.22 1.56 -8.85
CA GLY A 192 -1.26 0.41 -9.75
C GLY A 192 0.09 -0.21 -10.09
N THR A 193 1.22 0.46 -9.79
CA THR A 193 2.57 -0.06 -10.09
C THR A 193 2.94 -1.33 -9.30
N HIS A 194 2.24 -1.64 -8.22
CA HIS A 194 2.36 -2.93 -7.50
C HIS A 194 2.03 -4.17 -8.37
N LYS A 195 1.33 -3.98 -9.49
CA LYS A 195 1.04 -5.02 -10.50
C LYS A 195 2.22 -5.28 -11.44
N CYS A 196 3.16 -4.35 -11.52
CA CYS A 196 4.34 -4.48 -12.36
C CYS A 196 5.37 -5.42 -11.73
N CYS A 197 6.26 -5.94 -12.56
CA CYS A 197 7.42 -6.68 -12.08
C CYS A 197 8.37 -5.77 -11.27
N LEU A 198 9.22 -6.39 -10.45
CA LEU A 198 10.33 -5.70 -9.80
C LEU A 198 11.25 -5.11 -10.88
N LYS A 199 11.54 -3.82 -10.79
CA LYS A 199 12.44 -3.10 -11.69
C LYS A 199 13.89 -3.17 -11.21
N PRO A 200 14.87 -2.91 -12.09
CA PRO A 200 16.25 -2.68 -11.68
C PRO A 200 16.36 -1.39 -10.84
N HIS A 201 17.15 -1.43 -9.77
CA HIS A 201 17.47 -0.27 -8.94
C HIS A 201 18.97 -0.06 -8.90
N ASP A 202 19.40 1.20 -8.86
CA ASP A 202 20.80 1.61 -8.63
C ASP A 202 20.82 2.97 -7.92
N TYR A 203 21.99 3.42 -7.46
CA TYR A 203 22.16 4.73 -6.86
C TYR A 203 21.94 5.85 -7.90
N PRO A 204 21.02 6.80 -7.63
CA PRO A 204 20.84 7.96 -8.48
C PRO A 204 22.12 8.79 -8.60
N GLN A 205 22.38 9.31 -9.79
CA GLN A 205 23.52 10.20 -10.07
C GLN A 205 23.17 11.66 -9.72
N TRP A 206 22.78 11.91 -8.47
CA TRP A 206 22.37 13.25 -8.01
C TRP A 206 23.55 14.09 -7.51
N GLU A 207 23.51 15.39 -7.81
CA GLU A 207 24.47 16.36 -7.29
C GLU A 207 24.37 16.43 -5.75
N GLY A 208 25.50 16.27 -5.05
CA GLY A 208 25.56 16.23 -3.58
C GLY A 208 25.62 14.82 -2.98
N GLY A 209 25.41 13.78 -3.79
CA GLY A 209 25.41 12.37 -3.40
C GLY A 209 24.07 11.91 -2.83
N VAL A 210 23.93 10.60 -2.67
CA VAL A 210 22.70 9.95 -2.20
C VAL A 210 22.99 9.22 -0.89
N ASN A 211 22.03 9.22 0.05
CA ASN A 211 22.14 8.46 1.29
C ASN A 211 22.37 6.97 0.99
N ALA A 212 23.11 6.27 1.86
CA ALA A 212 23.29 4.83 1.70
C ALA A 212 21.91 4.12 1.71
N MET A 213 21.76 3.07 0.89
CA MET A 213 20.51 2.31 0.74
C MET A 213 19.34 3.11 0.15
N PHE A 214 19.59 4.23 -0.53
CA PHE A 214 18.57 4.97 -1.28
C PHE A 214 18.74 4.67 -2.78
N HIS A 215 18.56 3.41 -3.18
CA HIS A 215 18.54 3.05 -4.60
C HIS A 215 17.22 3.48 -5.25
N GLY A 216 17.30 3.99 -6.48
CA GLY A 216 16.15 4.39 -7.29
C GLY A 216 15.97 3.51 -8.51
N ILE A 217 14.74 3.44 -9.01
CA ILE A 217 14.41 2.77 -10.29
C ILE A 217 15.13 3.51 -11.43
N GLN A 218 15.83 2.78 -12.31
CA GLN A 218 16.62 3.38 -13.40
C GLN A 218 15.76 3.86 -14.59
N ASP A 219 14.69 3.13 -14.91
CA ASP A 219 13.90 3.34 -16.14
C ASP A 219 12.50 3.91 -15.83
N TYR A 220 12.40 4.84 -14.89
CA TYR A 220 11.13 5.50 -14.58
C TYR A 220 10.92 6.72 -15.50
N ASP A 221 9.82 6.71 -16.25
CA ASP A 221 9.41 7.83 -17.11
C ASP A 221 8.77 8.94 -16.25
N GLU A 222 9.46 10.07 -16.11
CA GLU A 222 8.99 11.21 -15.31
C GLU A 222 7.68 11.81 -15.84
N ASP A 223 7.34 11.60 -17.13
CA ASP A 223 6.15 12.17 -17.77
C ASP A 223 4.84 11.44 -17.38
N HIS A 224 4.92 10.33 -16.66
CA HIS A 224 3.77 9.53 -16.21
C HIS A 224 3.53 9.61 -14.68
N ALA A 225 4.13 10.59 -13.99
CA ALA A 225 4.01 10.82 -12.54
C ALA A 225 2.85 11.75 -12.13
#